data_AF-A0AAD6DJT0-F1
#
_entry.id   AF-A0AAD6DJT0-F1
#
_cell.length_a   1.000
_cell.length_b   1.000
_cell.length_c   1.000
_cell.angle_alpha   90.00
_cell.angle_beta   90.00
_cell.angle_gamma   90.00
#
_symmetry.space_group_name_H-M   'P 1'
#
loop_
_entity.id
_entity.type
_entity.pdbx_description
1 polymer ?
#
loop_
_entity_poly.entity_id
_entity_poly.type
_entity_poly.pdbx_seq_one_letter_code
_entity_poly.pdbx_strand_id
1 'polypeptide(L)'
;MPPIRSEYSQKLASQEGRILLALDDTKNGRIESLRAAAKLYNIPFSTLQRRATGVSSCVDSDHYRYKLTELEEDSLVKWILLLDSRGAASRPSTVQEMANILLATCGETLSPTVGVNWISAFIKRHDKLRSHFSRRYNYQRALNKDPRSICA
;
A
#
# COMPACT_ATOMS: atom_id res chain seq x y z
N MET A 1 -17.29 -5.13 2.80
CA MET A 1 -17.51 -4.65 1.42
C MET A 1 -16.17 -4.17 0.87
N PRO A 2 -15.74 -4.59 -0.33
CA PRO A 2 -14.56 -4.01 -0.94
C PRO A 2 -14.79 -2.52 -1.18
N PRO A 3 -13.77 -1.66 -1.01
CA PRO A 3 -13.92 -0.23 -1.22
C PRO A 3 -14.34 0.04 -2.66
N ILE A 4 -15.28 0.97 -2.84
CA ILE A 4 -15.71 1.44 -4.16
C ILE A 4 -14.48 2.03 -4.85
N ARG A 5 -13.97 1.33 -5.87
CA ARG A 5 -12.88 1.85 -6.70
C ARG A 5 -13.38 3.09 -7.42
N SER A 6 -12.56 4.14 -7.47
CA SER A 6 -12.90 5.31 -8.29
C SER A 6 -13.14 4.89 -9.74
N GLU A 7 -13.99 5.60 -10.46
CA GLU A 7 -14.33 5.29 -11.87
C GLU A 7 -13.08 5.11 -12.74
N TYR A 8 -12.05 5.91 -12.47
CA TYR A 8 -10.75 5.81 -13.13
C TYR A 8 -10.04 4.47 -12.86
N SER A 9 -10.04 3.99 -11.62
CA SER A 9 -9.45 2.69 -11.25
C SER A 9 -10.21 1.52 -11.88
N GLN A 10 -11.54 1.62 -11.99
CA GLN A 10 -12.36 0.61 -12.66
C GLN A 10 -12.02 0.54 -14.16
N LYS A 11 -11.91 1.71 -14.82
CA LYS A 11 -11.54 1.81 -16.23
C LYS A 11 -10.15 1.21 -16.51
N LEU A 12 -9.17 1.45 -15.64
CA LEU A 12 -7.84 0.85 -15.74
C LEU A 12 -7.88 -0.67 -15.58
N ALA A 13 -8.61 -1.18 -14.58
CA ALA A 13 -8.75 -2.62 -14.38
C ALA A 13 -9.42 -3.31 -15.58
N SER A 14 -10.46 -2.71 -16.15
CA SER A 14 -11.10 -3.22 -17.37
C SER A 14 -10.17 -3.20 -18.58
N GLN A 15 -9.30 -2.18 -18.70
CA GLN A 15 -8.32 -2.08 -19.77
C GLN A 15 -7.23 -3.18 -19.64
N GLU A 16 -6.70 -3.40 -18.44
CA GLU A 16 -5.72 -4.47 -18.19
C GLU A 16 -6.32 -5.86 -18.40
N GLY A 17 -7.59 -6.08 -18.03
CA GLY A 17 -8.28 -7.33 -18.31
C GLY A 17 -8.36 -7.67 -19.80
N ARG A 18 -8.60 -6.68 -20.67
CA ARG A 18 -8.59 -6.87 -22.13
C ARG A 18 -7.19 -7.21 -22.66
N ILE A 19 -6.16 -6.58 -22.10
CA ILE A 19 -4.76 -6.85 -22.47
C ILE A 19 -4.39 -8.30 -22.13
N LEU A 20 -4.76 -8.77 -20.94
CA LEU A 20 -4.47 -10.15 -20.50
C LEU A 20 -5.19 -11.19 -21.38
N LEU A 21 -6.47 -10.95 -21.70
CA LEU A 21 -7.21 -11.81 -22.63
C LEU A 21 -6.57 -11.86 -24.02
N ALA A 22 -6.15 -10.71 -24.54
CA ALA A 22 -5.49 -10.63 -25.84
C ALA A 22 -4.16 -11.41 -25.85
N LEU A 23 -3.38 -11.34 -24.76
CA LEU A 23 -2.14 -12.11 -24.62
C LEU A 23 -2.40 -13.61 -24.50
N ASP A 24 -3.41 -14.01 -23.72
CA ASP A 24 -3.80 -15.42 -23.57
C ASP A 24 -4.25 -16.02 -24.91
N ASP A 25 -5.10 -15.32 -25.66
CA ASP A 25 -5.57 -15.77 -26.96
C ASP A 25 -4.44 -15.86 -28.00
N THR A 26 -3.45 -14.97 -27.95
CA THR A 26 -2.24 -15.10 -28.78
C THR A 26 -1.37 -16.28 -28.37
N LYS A 27 -1.26 -16.58 -27.06
CA LYS A 27 -0.48 -17.70 -26.55
C LYS A 27 -1.14 -19.05 -26.85
N ASN A 28 -2.46 -19.11 -26.78
CA ASN A 28 -3.27 -20.28 -27.10
C ASN A 28 -3.45 -20.51 -28.61
N GLY A 29 -2.84 -19.67 -29.46
CA GLY A 29 -2.88 -19.81 -30.92
C GLY A 29 -4.24 -19.51 -31.54
N ARG A 30 -5.19 -18.92 -30.80
CA ARG A 30 -6.48 -18.48 -31.34
C ARG A 30 -6.31 -17.31 -32.31
N ILE A 31 -5.28 -16.50 -32.09
CA ILE A 31 -4.94 -15.35 -32.92
C ILE A 31 -3.48 -15.46 -33.32
N GLU A 32 -3.24 -15.47 -34.63
CA GLU A 32 -1.90 -15.70 -35.20
C GLU A 32 -0.91 -14.54 -34.98
N SER A 33 -1.40 -13.33 -34.70
CA SER A 33 -0.53 -12.16 -34.52
C SER A 33 -0.99 -11.19 -33.42
N LEU A 34 -0.01 -10.61 -32.73
CA LEU A 34 -0.22 -9.51 -31.76
C LEU A 34 -0.96 -8.33 -32.38
N ARG A 35 -0.74 -8.04 -33.67
CA ARG A 35 -1.38 -6.93 -34.37
C ARG A 35 -2.86 -7.22 -34.67
N ALA A 36 -3.22 -8.47 -34.96
CA ALA A 36 -4.62 -8.88 -35.10
C ALA A 36 -5.33 -8.83 -33.73
N ALA A 37 -4.68 -9.31 -32.66
CA ALA A 37 -5.22 -9.23 -31.31
C ALA A 37 -5.47 -7.78 -30.87
N ALA A 38 -4.51 -6.88 -31.12
CA ALA A 38 -4.66 -5.45 -30.82
C ALA A 38 -5.91 -4.84 -31.50
N LYS A 39 -6.18 -5.20 -32.75
CA LYS A 39 -7.38 -4.74 -33.47
C LYS A 39 -8.66 -5.35 -32.90
N LEU A 40 -8.68 -6.66 -32.63
CA LEU A 40 -9.86 -7.37 -32.13
C LEU A 40 -10.33 -6.82 -30.78
N TYR A 41 -9.38 -6.59 -29.87
CA TYR A 41 -9.67 -6.10 -28.51
C TYR A 41 -9.69 -4.57 -28.39
N ASN A 42 -9.51 -3.85 -29.50
CA ASN A 42 -9.42 -2.38 -29.56
C ASN A 42 -8.38 -1.80 -28.57
N ILE A 43 -7.16 -2.35 -28.62
CA ILE A 43 -6.02 -1.97 -27.77
C ILE A 43 -4.93 -1.34 -28.66
N PRO A 44 -4.29 -0.23 -28.26
CA PRO A 44 -3.11 0.26 -28.96
C PRO A 44 -2.01 -0.80 -29.01
N PHE A 45 -1.51 -1.09 -30.22
CA PHE A 45 -0.49 -2.12 -30.43
C PHE A 45 0.75 -1.94 -29.55
N SER A 46 1.21 -0.70 -29.34
CA SER A 46 2.34 -0.38 -28.48
C SER A 46 2.12 -0.83 -27.02
N THR A 47 0.89 -0.76 -26.53
CA THR A 47 0.56 -1.19 -25.15
C THR A 47 0.60 -2.70 -25.04
N LEU A 48 0.02 -3.40 -26.01
CA LEU A 48 0.02 -4.86 -26.07
C LEU A 48 1.45 -5.41 -26.22
N GLN A 49 2.24 -4.82 -27.12
CA GLN A 49 3.65 -5.19 -27.33
C GLN A 49 4.47 -5.01 -26.06
N ARG A 50 4.33 -3.87 -25.38
CA ARG A 50 5.04 -3.60 -24.12
C ARG A 50 4.71 -4.62 -23.02
N ARG A 51 3.46 -5.08 -22.99
CA ARG A 51 3.00 -6.13 -22.06
C ARG A 51 3.54 -7.51 -22.45
N ALA A 52 3.56 -7.83 -23.74
CA ALA A 52 4.18 -9.06 -24.24
C ALA A 52 5.68 -9.13 -23.95
N THR A 53 6.39 -7.99 -23.95
CA THR A 53 7.81 -7.91 -23.54
C THR A 53 8.04 -8.01 -22.03
N GLY A 54 6.99 -8.18 -21.22
CA GLY A 54 7.10 -8.40 -19.77
C GLY A 54 6.97 -7.14 -18.90
N VAL A 55 6.58 -5.99 -19.46
CA VAL A 55 6.36 -4.79 -18.64
C VAL A 55 5.01 -4.89 -17.93
N SER A 56 5.07 -4.97 -16.60
CA SER A 56 3.92 -5.03 -15.70
C SER A 56 3.04 -3.78 -15.79
N SER A 57 1.76 -3.92 -15.42
CA SER A 57 0.88 -2.76 -15.34
C SER A 57 1.22 -1.86 -14.17
N CYS A 58 0.88 -0.57 -14.26
CA CYS A 58 1.00 0.34 -13.12
C CYS A 58 0.04 -0.04 -11.98
N VAL A 59 -1.05 -0.77 -12.29
CA VAL A 59 -1.99 -1.28 -11.29
C VAL A 59 -1.38 -2.44 -10.50
N ASP A 60 -0.56 -3.29 -11.16
CA ASP A 60 0.09 -4.45 -10.53
C ASP A 60 1.47 -4.08 -9.95
N SER A 61 2.05 -2.98 -10.40
CA SER A 61 3.34 -2.47 -9.93
C SER A 61 3.14 -1.59 -8.69
N ASP A 62 2.65 -2.20 -7.62
CA ASP A 62 2.45 -1.56 -6.32
C ASP A 62 3.78 -1.07 -5.71
N HIS A 63 4.89 -1.73 -6.05
CA HIS A 63 6.24 -1.47 -5.53
C HIS A 63 6.72 -0.01 -5.66
N TYR A 64 6.34 0.71 -6.72
CA TYR A 64 6.80 2.09 -6.91
C TYR A 64 6.17 3.09 -5.93
N ARG A 65 5.06 2.73 -5.29
CA ARG A 65 4.32 3.64 -4.39
C ARG A 65 4.76 3.56 -2.95
N TYR A 66 5.47 2.50 -2.58
CA TYR A 66 5.86 2.23 -1.20
C TYR A 66 7.37 2.41 -1.04
N LYS A 67 7.76 3.01 0.08
CA LYS A 67 9.18 3.18 0.43
C LYS A 67 9.80 1.86 0.93
N LEU A 68 8.98 1.01 1.53
CA LEU A 68 9.37 -0.30 2.05
C LEU A 68 8.71 -1.38 1.21
N THR A 69 9.41 -2.51 1.06
CA THR A 69 8.84 -3.72 0.47
C THR A 69 7.81 -4.37 1.40
N GLU A 70 6.92 -5.19 0.87
CA GLU A 70 5.88 -5.88 1.66
C GLU A 70 6.49 -6.70 2.82
N LEU A 71 7.63 -7.35 2.58
CA LEU A 71 8.34 -8.14 3.59
C LEU A 71 8.92 -7.28 4.74
N GLU A 72 9.41 -6.08 4.40
CA GLU A 72 9.90 -5.12 5.38
C GLU A 72 8.75 -4.54 6.21
N GLU A 73 7.63 -4.19 5.56
CA GLU A 73 6.43 -3.73 6.25
C GLU A 73 5.92 -4.81 7.21
N ASP A 74 5.85 -6.08 6.78
CA ASP A 74 5.43 -7.20 7.64
C ASP A 74 6.36 -7.41 8.83
N SER A 75 7.67 -7.25 8.64
CA SER A 75 8.66 -7.34 9.70
C SER A 75 8.49 -6.21 10.72
N LEU A 76 8.23 -5.00 10.25
CA LEU A 76 7.94 -3.83 11.09
C LEU A 76 6.63 -4.02 11.88
N VAL A 77 5.58 -4.55 11.26
CA VAL A 77 4.30 -4.89 11.92
C VAL A 77 4.55 -5.90 13.05
N LYS A 78 5.26 -6.99 12.77
CA LYS A 78 5.60 -8.01 13.78
C LYS A 78 6.38 -7.40 14.95
N TRP A 79 7.35 -6.55 14.64
CA TRP A 79 8.13 -5.86 15.67
C TRP A 79 7.26 -4.97 16.56
N ILE A 80 6.31 -4.21 16.00
CA ILE A 80 5.37 -3.38 16.78
C ILE A 80 4.50 -4.27 17.69
N LEU A 81 3.98 -5.39 17.18
CA LEU A 81 3.16 -6.32 17.97
C LEU A 81 3.95 -6.95 19.12
N LEU A 82 5.23 -7.28 18.89
CA LEU A 82 6.12 -7.78 19.95
C LEU A 82 6.44 -6.71 20.99
N LEU A 83 6.50 -5.44 20.60
CA LEU A 83 6.71 -4.33 21.53
C LEU A 83 5.49 -4.15 22.44
N ASP A 84 4.30 -4.23 21.86
CA ASP A 84 3.03 -4.09 22.59
C ASP A 84 2.77 -5.25 23.54
N SER A 85 3.09 -6.49 23.14
CA SER A 85 2.97 -7.66 24.03
C SER A 85 3.88 -7.58 25.26
N ARG A 86 4.98 -6.82 25.18
CA ARG A 86 5.89 -6.52 26.29
C ARG A 86 5.41 -5.34 27.16
N GLY A 87 4.24 -4.78 26.87
CA GLY A 87 3.67 -3.64 27.59
C GLY A 87 4.26 -2.28 27.21
N ALA A 88 5.10 -2.22 26.17
CA ALA A 88 5.69 -0.98 25.70
C ALA A 88 4.89 -0.43 24.51
N ALA A 89 4.06 0.57 24.78
CA ALA A 89 3.30 1.25 23.73
C ALA A 89 4.27 1.96 22.77
N SER A 90 4.28 1.52 21.51
CA SER A 90 5.13 2.13 20.49
C SER A 90 4.65 3.56 20.18
N ARG A 91 5.57 4.53 20.31
CA ARG A 91 5.31 5.89 19.85
C ARG A 91 5.46 5.94 18.33
N PRO A 92 4.61 6.70 17.61
CA PRO A 92 4.77 6.90 16.18
C PRO A 92 6.19 7.30 15.77
N SER A 93 6.85 8.18 16.54
CA SER A 93 8.24 8.60 16.28
C SER A 93 9.23 7.43 16.26
N THR A 94 9.12 6.50 17.20
CA THR A 94 10.00 5.32 17.29
C THR A 94 9.80 4.38 16.09
N VAL A 95 8.57 4.27 15.59
CA VAL A 95 8.26 3.50 14.38
C VAL A 95 8.85 4.18 13.15
N GLN A 96 8.85 5.52 13.11
CA GLN A 96 9.51 6.30 12.06
C GLN A 96 11.01 6.01 12.01
N GLU A 97 11.65 6.06 13.18
CA GLU A 97 13.09 5.82 13.34
C GLU A 97 13.45 4.41 12.88
N MET A 98 12.69 3.40 13.31
CA MET A 98 12.92 2.02 12.87
C MET A 98 12.75 1.85 11.36
N ALA A 99 11.73 2.47 10.76
CA ALA A 99 11.55 2.45 9.31
C ALA A 99 12.71 3.12 8.57
N ASN A 100 13.24 4.24 9.09
CA ASN A 100 14.42 4.90 8.52
C ASN A 100 15.68 4.04 8.63
N ILE A 101 15.86 3.31 9.74
CA ILE A 101 16.96 2.37 9.90
C ILE A 101 16.89 1.26 8.85
N LEU A 102 15.71 0.67 8.63
CA LEU A 102 15.51 -0.35 7.60
C LEU A 102 15.83 0.18 6.19
N LEU A 103 15.37 1.39 5.88
CA LEU A 103 15.71 2.05 4.60
C LEU A 103 17.20 2.29 4.44
N ALA A 104 17.90 2.71 5.51
CA ALA A 104 19.34 2.93 5.47
C ALA A 104 20.11 1.62 5.23
N THR A 105 19.61 0.50 5.74
CA THR A 105 20.25 -0.81 5.55
C THR A 105 20.01 -1.43 4.18
N CYS A 106 18.87 -1.15 3.52
CA CYS A 106 18.51 -1.76 2.24
C CYS A 106 19.13 -1.08 1.01
N GLY A 107 19.73 0.11 1.14
CA GLY A 107 20.59 0.68 0.10
C GLY A 107 19.90 1.20 -1.16
N GLU A 108 18.56 1.17 -1.25
CA GLU A 108 17.82 1.70 -2.40
C GLU A 108 17.55 3.21 -2.30
N THR A 109 18.38 3.93 -3.06
CA THR A 109 18.44 5.34 -3.44
C THR A 109 17.13 6.17 -3.43
N LEU A 110 17.28 7.43 -2.96
CA LEU A 110 16.57 8.70 -3.30
C LEU A 110 15.84 9.43 -2.16
N SER A 111 15.65 8.83 -0.98
CA SER A 111 15.22 9.58 0.20
C SER A 111 15.51 8.82 1.50
N PRO A 112 16.47 9.28 2.33
CA PRO A 112 16.88 8.56 3.55
C PRO A 112 15.83 8.58 4.66
N THR A 113 14.69 9.25 4.46
CA THR A 113 13.72 9.49 5.53
C THR A 113 12.29 9.31 5.04
N VAL A 114 11.48 8.59 5.80
CA VAL A 114 10.03 8.51 5.59
C VAL A 114 9.37 9.86 5.88
N GLY A 115 8.34 10.22 5.09
CA GLY A 115 7.62 11.48 5.27
C GLY A 115 6.81 11.51 6.58
N VAL A 116 6.47 12.70 7.06
CA VAL A 116 5.73 12.91 8.32
C VAL A 116 4.38 12.16 8.34
N ASN A 117 3.71 12.07 7.20
CA ASN A 117 2.42 11.38 7.06
C ASN A 117 2.56 9.87 6.78
N TRP A 118 3.78 9.34 6.70
CA TRP A 118 3.99 7.94 6.33
C TRP A 118 3.42 6.98 7.38
N ILE A 119 3.58 7.28 8.68
CA ILE A 119 3.05 6.44 9.77
C ILE A 119 1.52 6.43 9.78
N SER A 120 0.88 7.58 9.55
CA SER A 120 -0.58 7.63 9.54
C SER A 120 -1.14 6.85 8.35
N ALA A 121 -0.46 6.87 7.20
CA ALA A 121 -0.79 6.02 6.06
C ALA A 121 -0.51 4.54 6.35
N PHE A 122 0.61 4.20 7.01
CA PHE A 122 0.99 2.84 7.39
C PHE A 122 -0.03 2.22 8.35
N ILE A 123 -0.43 2.93 9.40
CA ILE A 123 -1.47 2.48 10.34
C ILE A 123 -2.81 2.29 9.63
N LYS A 124 -3.15 3.15 8.66
CA LYS A 124 -4.38 2.99 7.86
C LYS A 124 -4.36 1.77 6.94
N ARG A 125 -3.17 1.32 6.49
CA ARG A 125 -3.02 0.10 5.68
C ARG A 125 -3.16 -1.16 6.52
N HIS A 126 -2.63 -1.15 7.74
CA HIS A 126 -2.63 -2.31 8.63
C HIS A 126 -3.65 -2.16 9.76
N ASP A 127 -4.88 -2.64 9.53
CA ASP A 127 -5.95 -2.62 10.54
C ASP A 127 -5.54 -3.27 11.86
N LYS A 128 -4.65 -4.27 11.82
CA LYS A 128 -4.06 -4.92 13.00
C LYS A 128 -3.45 -3.90 13.95
N LEU A 129 -2.76 -2.88 13.43
CA LEU A 129 -2.04 -1.88 14.22
C LEU A 129 -2.93 -0.78 14.80
N ARG A 130 -4.16 -0.64 14.33
CA ARG A 130 -5.05 0.48 14.68
C ARG A 130 -5.37 0.56 16.18
N SER A 131 -5.35 -0.57 16.87
CA SER A 131 -5.65 -0.66 18.31
C SER A 131 -4.41 -0.58 19.20
N HIS A 132 -3.21 -0.79 18.66
CA HIS A 132 -1.95 -0.82 19.43
C HIS A 132 -1.33 0.56 19.64
N PHE A 133 -1.75 1.58 18.86
CA PHE A 133 -1.31 2.95 19.09
C PHE A 133 -2.21 3.67 20.09
N SER A 134 -1.59 4.22 21.13
CA SER A 134 -2.28 5.09 22.09
C SER A 134 -2.88 6.30 21.37
N ARG A 135 -4.16 6.59 21.64
CA ARG A 135 -4.81 7.81 21.18
C ARG A 135 -4.50 8.93 22.16
N ARG A 136 -4.27 10.14 21.65
CA ARG A 136 -4.12 11.33 22.48
C ARG A 136 -5.35 11.44 23.39
N TYR A 137 -5.11 11.47 24.70
CA TYR A 137 -6.17 11.57 25.68
C TYR A 137 -6.91 12.90 25.48
N ASN A 138 -8.24 12.86 25.38
CA ASN A 138 -9.03 14.07 25.17
C ASN A 138 -8.95 14.94 26.43
N TYR A 139 -8.41 16.15 26.31
CA TYR A 139 -8.21 17.07 27.43
C TYR A 139 -9.53 17.38 28.17
N GLN A 140 -10.63 17.55 27.44
CA GLN A 140 -11.95 17.75 28.05
C GLN A 140 -12.38 16.55 28.91
N ARG A 141 -12.01 15.33 28.48
CA ARG A 141 -12.24 14.11 29.28
C ARG A 141 -11.33 14.03 30.50
N ALA A 142 -10.16 14.68 30.49
CA ALA A 142 -9.32 14.82 31.68
C ALA A 142 -10.01 15.71 32.71
N LEU A 143 -10.42 16.91 32.28
CA LEU A 143 -11.07 17.90 33.13
C LEU A 143 -12.36 17.38 33.78
N ASN A 144 -13.15 16.58 33.05
CA ASN A 144 -14.42 16.02 33.57
C ASN A 144 -14.25 14.79 34.47
N LYS A 145 -13.02 14.28 34.64
CA LYS A 145 -12.71 13.20 35.60
C LYS A 145 -12.08 13.71 36.88
N ASP A 146 -11.79 15.00 36.96
CA ASP A 146 -11.32 15.60 38.19
C ASP A 146 -12.46 15.56 39.22
N PRO A 147 -12.27 14.96 40.41
CA PRO A 147 -13.34 14.86 41.41
C PRO A 147 -13.86 16.22 41.88
N ARG A 148 -13.07 17.30 41.67
CA ARG A 148 -13.48 18.69 41.95
C ARG A 148 -14.50 19.25 40.96
N SER A 149 -14.57 18.73 39.72
CA SER A 149 -15.52 19.19 38.70
C SER A 149 -16.83 18.39 38.68
N ILE A 150 -16.91 17.26 39.40
CA ILE A 150 -18.11 16.41 39.52
C ILE A 150 -19.02 16.86 40.69
N CYS A 151 -18.48 17.57 41.68
CA CYS A 151 -19.17 17.96 42.91
C CYS A 151 -19.72 19.41 42.91
N ALA A 152 -19.96 20.02 41.75
CA ALA A 152 -20.55 21.37 41.62
C ALA A 152 -21.94 21.27 40.98
#